data_AF-A0A920DSF2-F1
#
_entry.id   AF-A0A920DSF2-F1
#
_cell.length_a   1.000
_cell.length_b   1.000
_cell.length_c   1.000
_cell.angle_alpha   90.00
_cell.angle_beta   90.00
_cell.angle_gamma   90.00
#
_symmetry.space_group_name_H-M   'P 1'
#
loop_
_entity.id
_entity.type
_entity.pdbx_description
1 polymer ?
#
loop_
_entity_poly.entity_id
_entity_poly.type
_entity_poly.pdbx_seq_one_letter_code
_entity_poly.pdbx_strand_id
1 'polypeptide(L)'
;MSKNVMVIGTGTIGEPLIGLLAEHKDALGLDNVVFFKRTPLSDEKGKVEALLRKGAKIVSTSDALSDFKKLGFTDIEDVENTYEDSDVIIDCTPSGNDNWDNIYSSLDQSKRFMAQGSEHGFGPFFAWGINNEILKEDSNKYLIASCNTHNIASIVKSFALDEERELVEGKFVCLKKG
;
A
#
# COMPACT_ATOMS: atom_id res chain seq x y z
N MET A 1 -17.67 -6.34 11.95
CA MET A 1 -16.36 -6.68 11.37
C MET A 1 -15.41 -5.58 11.76
N SER A 2 -14.21 -5.93 12.20
CA SER A 2 -13.11 -4.97 12.30
C SER A 2 -12.78 -4.41 10.91
N LYS A 3 -12.13 -3.25 10.86
CA LYS A 3 -11.62 -2.61 9.65
C LYS A 3 -10.13 -2.40 9.80
N ASN A 4 -9.39 -3.46 9.54
CA ASN A 4 -7.95 -3.55 9.70
C ASN A 4 -7.26 -3.40 8.35
N VAL A 5 -6.27 -2.50 8.30
CA VAL A 5 -5.43 -2.29 7.11
C VAL A 5 -4.02 -2.75 7.41
N MET A 6 -3.48 -3.58 6.54
CA MET A 6 -2.09 -4.01 6.56
C MET A 6 -1.32 -3.39 5.40
N VAL A 7 -0.17 -2.78 5.70
CA VAL A 7 0.74 -2.25 4.68
C VAL A 7 2.03 -3.06 4.67
N ILE A 8 2.40 -3.56 3.48
CA ILE A 8 3.62 -4.36 3.30
C ILE A 8 4.74 -3.46 2.80
N GLY A 9 5.83 -3.43 3.57
CA GLY A 9 7.02 -2.66 3.22
C GLY A 9 6.98 -1.23 3.74
N THR A 10 8.10 -0.80 4.32
CA THR A 10 8.30 0.54 4.85
C THR A 10 9.16 1.39 3.92
N GLY A 11 9.02 1.24 2.60
CA GLY A 11 9.81 2.01 1.63
C GLY A 11 9.32 3.45 1.45
N THR A 12 9.75 4.11 0.37
CA THR A 12 9.38 5.50 0.03
C THR A 12 7.87 5.76 -0.02
N ILE A 13 7.09 4.76 -0.45
CA ILE A 13 5.62 4.85 -0.48
C ILE A 13 4.99 4.35 0.83
N GLY A 14 5.44 3.19 1.30
CA GLY A 14 4.83 2.53 2.45
C GLY A 14 4.94 3.35 3.73
N GLU A 15 6.10 3.93 4.04
CA GLU A 15 6.30 4.74 5.24
C GLU A 15 5.30 5.91 5.38
N PRO A 16 5.23 6.86 4.43
CA PRO A 16 4.28 7.97 4.56
C PRO A 16 2.82 7.48 4.54
N LEU A 17 2.50 6.43 3.78
CA LEU A 17 1.16 5.85 3.76
C LEU A 17 0.75 5.30 5.13
N ILE A 18 1.60 4.50 5.77
CA ILE A 18 1.36 3.97 7.13
C ILE A 18 1.13 5.13 8.09
N GLY A 19 1.98 6.16 8.03
CA GLY A 19 1.86 7.33 8.88
C GLY A 19 0.53 8.06 8.72
N LEU A 20 0.10 8.30 7.47
CA LEU A 20 -1.18 8.94 7.17
C LEU A 20 -2.38 8.11 7.61
N LEU A 21 -2.37 6.80 7.33
CA LEU A 21 -3.45 5.90 7.72
C LEU A 21 -3.57 5.83 9.25
N ALA A 22 -2.46 5.70 9.96
CA ALA A 22 -2.46 5.59 11.41
C ALA A 22 -2.92 6.89 12.09
N GLU A 23 -2.41 8.04 11.62
CA GLU A 23 -2.75 9.36 12.16
C GLU A 23 -4.23 9.74 11.94
N HIS A 24 -4.84 9.24 10.86
CA HIS A 24 -6.23 9.55 10.50
C HIS A 24 -7.18 8.35 10.60
N LYS A 25 -6.79 7.28 11.30
CA LYS A 25 -7.56 6.03 11.34
C LYS A 25 -9.02 6.22 11.78
N ASP A 26 -9.26 7.06 12.80
CA ASP A 26 -10.60 7.31 13.33
C ASP A 26 -11.49 8.02 12.29
N ALA A 27 -10.93 9.01 11.58
CA ALA A 27 -11.63 9.74 10.53
C ALA A 27 -11.91 8.87 9.30
N LEU A 28 -11.05 7.90 9.04
CA LEU A 28 -11.21 6.88 7.99
C LEU A 28 -12.12 5.72 8.44
N GLY A 29 -12.47 5.66 9.72
CA GLY A 29 -13.25 4.57 10.31
C GLY A 29 -12.50 3.23 10.31
N LEU A 30 -11.18 3.26 10.50
CA LEU A 30 -10.31 2.08 10.62
C LEU A 30 -10.04 1.76 12.10
N ASP A 31 -10.03 0.48 12.45
CA ASP A 31 -9.73 0.04 13.81
C ASP A 31 -8.22 -0.04 14.06
N ASN A 32 -7.51 -0.69 13.11
CA ASN A 32 -6.07 -0.91 13.20
C ASN A 32 -5.38 -0.63 11.87
N VAL A 33 -4.18 -0.07 11.98
CA VAL A 33 -3.21 0.02 10.89
C VAL A 33 -1.99 -0.76 11.32
N VAL A 34 -1.69 -1.84 10.61
CA VAL A 34 -0.56 -2.73 10.88
C VAL A 34 0.40 -2.64 9.71
N PHE A 35 1.71 -2.67 9.96
CA PHE A 35 2.70 -2.70 8.90
C PHE A 35 3.69 -3.84 9.08
N PHE A 36 4.00 -4.49 7.97
CA PHE A 36 5.00 -5.53 7.91
C PHE A 36 6.37 -4.94 7.57
N LYS A 37 7.37 -5.29 8.40
CA LYS A 37 8.76 -4.92 8.15
C LYS A 37 9.65 -6.15 8.26
N ARG A 38 10.20 -6.59 7.12
CA ARG A 38 11.03 -7.80 7.02
C ARG A 38 12.33 -7.73 7.82
N THR A 39 13.05 -6.61 7.75
CA THR A 39 14.42 -6.52 8.26
C THR A 39 14.53 -5.48 9.39
N PRO A 40 15.07 -5.86 10.56
CA PRO A 40 15.35 -4.94 11.66
C PRO A 40 16.63 -4.16 11.36
N LEU A 41 16.47 -2.92 10.90
CA LEU A 41 17.58 -2.02 10.56
C LEU A 41 17.70 -0.94 11.64
N SER A 42 18.89 -0.78 12.22
CA SER A 42 19.14 0.11 13.36
C SER A 42 19.06 1.60 12.98
N ASP A 43 19.47 1.94 11.75
CA ASP A 43 19.34 3.27 11.14
C ASP A 43 17.88 3.65 10.86
N GLU A 44 16.99 2.68 10.65
CA GLU A 44 15.55 2.92 10.50
C GLU A 44 14.76 2.89 11.82
N LYS A 45 15.43 2.74 12.98
CA LYS A 45 14.76 2.68 14.28
C LYS A 45 13.85 3.87 14.55
N GLY A 46 14.35 5.09 14.34
CA GLY A 46 13.59 6.32 14.61
C GLY A 46 12.34 6.46 13.73
N LYS A 47 12.39 5.92 12.52
CA LYS A 47 11.26 5.84 11.58
C LYS A 47 10.19 4.88 12.08
N VAL A 48 10.59 3.67 12.50
CA VAL A 48 9.65 2.70 13.08
C VAL A 48 8.98 3.28 14.33
N GLU A 49 9.75 3.89 15.23
CA GLU A 49 9.20 4.55 16.43
C GLU A 49 8.21 5.67 16.08
N ALA A 50 8.46 6.43 15.00
CA ALA A 50 7.55 7.47 14.55
C ALA A 50 6.19 6.90 14.10
N LEU A 51 6.19 5.76 13.38
CA LEU A 51 4.96 5.09 12.96
C LEU A 51 4.19 4.52 14.17
N LEU A 52 4.90 3.93 15.14
CA LEU A 52 4.28 3.43 16.37
C LEU A 52 3.65 4.57 17.20
N ARG A 53 4.33 5.72 17.32
CA ARG A 53 3.76 6.92 17.98
C ARG A 53 2.48 7.44 17.32
N LYS A 54 2.33 7.24 16.00
CA LYS A 54 1.10 7.57 15.26
C LYS A 54 -0.02 6.54 15.46
N GLY A 55 0.23 5.46 16.18
CA GLY A 55 -0.76 4.42 16.48
C GLY A 55 -0.77 3.25 15.49
N ALA A 56 0.24 3.14 14.63
CA ALA A 56 0.44 1.94 13.82
C ALA A 56 1.02 0.79 14.68
N LYS A 57 0.79 -0.45 14.25
CA LYS A 57 1.38 -1.66 14.86
C LYS A 57 2.40 -2.28 13.92
N ILE A 58 3.49 -2.82 14.46
CA ILE A 58 4.53 -3.48 13.68
C ILE A 58 4.39 -4.99 13.78
N VAL A 59 4.53 -5.67 12.64
CA VAL A 59 4.67 -7.13 12.57
C VAL A 59 5.85 -7.52 11.70
N SER A 60 6.38 -8.70 11.96
CA SER A 60 7.46 -9.29 11.17
C SER A 60 7.35 -10.82 11.19
N THR A 61 8.18 -11.50 10.41
CA THR A 61 8.34 -12.95 10.49
C THR A 61 8.94 -13.39 11.82
N SER A 62 8.56 -14.59 12.29
CA SER A 62 9.03 -15.24 13.52
C SER A 62 10.54 -15.15 13.74
N ASP A 63 11.32 -15.39 12.70
CA ASP A 63 12.79 -15.38 12.74
C ASP A 63 13.39 -14.00 13.02
N ALA A 64 12.71 -12.93 12.59
CA ALA A 64 13.16 -11.54 12.77
C ALA A 64 12.71 -10.93 14.12
N LEU A 65 11.72 -11.50 14.81
CA LEU A 65 11.18 -10.94 16.06
C LEU A 65 12.24 -10.72 17.14
N SER A 66 13.17 -11.67 17.26
CA SER A 66 14.24 -11.59 18.28
C SER A 66 15.16 -10.39 18.06
N ASP A 67 15.44 -10.04 16.81
CA ASP A 67 16.32 -8.93 16.44
C ASP A 67 15.60 -7.59 16.56
N PHE A 68 14.31 -7.51 16.23
CA PHE A 68 13.50 -6.33 16.54
C PHE A 68 13.43 -6.05 18.05
N LYS A 69 13.28 -7.09 18.87
CA LYS A 69 13.31 -6.95 20.34
C LYS A 69 14.65 -6.42 20.85
N LYS A 70 15.78 -6.86 20.28
CA LYS A 70 17.11 -6.29 20.59
C LYS A 70 17.23 -4.80 20.23
N LEU A 71 16.51 -4.33 19.22
CA LEU A 71 16.43 -2.91 18.87
C LEU A 71 15.50 -2.10 19.79
N GLY A 72 14.76 -2.77 20.68
CA GLY A 72 13.85 -2.15 21.66
C GLY A 72 12.38 -2.16 21.28
N PHE A 73 11.98 -2.90 20.23
CA PHE A 73 10.58 -3.06 19.85
C PHE A 73 10.00 -4.29 20.56
N THR A 74 9.40 -4.09 21.74
CA THR A 74 8.87 -5.18 22.57
C THR A 74 7.51 -5.68 22.10
N ASP A 75 6.70 -4.79 21.54
CA ASP A 75 5.30 -5.04 21.17
C ASP A 75 5.17 -5.47 19.69
N ILE A 76 6.19 -6.15 19.17
CA ILE A 76 6.21 -6.72 17.83
C ILE A 76 5.65 -8.14 17.83
N GLU A 77 4.76 -8.42 16.89
CA GLU A 77 4.08 -9.71 16.74
C GLU A 77 4.46 -10.41 15.43
N ASP A 78 4.17 -11.71 15.38
CA ASP A 78 4.30 -12.49 14.16
C ASP A 78 3.23 -12.08 13.13
N VAL A 79 3.63 -12.05 11.86
CA VAL A 79 2.77 -11.69 10.73
C VAL A 79 1.67 -12.73 10.42
N GLU A 80 1.81 -13.99 10.80
CA GLU A 80 0.93 -15.10 10.40
C GLU A 80 -0.56 -14.79 10.58
N ASN A 81 -0.97 -14.41 11.80
CA ASN A 81 -2.38 -14.08 12.07
C ASN A 81 -2.81 -12.74 11.46
N THR A 82 -1.85 -11.83 11.20
CA THR A 82 -2.17 -10.48 10.71
C THR A 82 -2.71 -10.52 9.29
N TYR A 83 -2.25 -11.44 8.45
CA TYR A 83 -2.80 -11.60 7.09
C TYR A 83 -4.28 -11.99 7.12
N GLU A 84 -4.68 -12.88 8.05
CA GLU A 84 -6.06 -13.33 8.20
C GLU A 84 -6.94 -12.25 8.85
N ASP A 85 -6.40 -11.51 9.82
CA ASP A 85 -7.15 -10.48 10.55
C ASP A 85 -7.32 -9.17 9.76
N SER A 86 -6.59 -9.00 8.64
CA SER A 86 -6.62 -7.79 7.83
C SER A 86 -7.69 -7.84 6.74
N ASP A 87 -8.46 -6.78 6.60
CA ASP A 87 -9.51 -6.66 5.57
C ASP A 87 -8.94 -6.10 4.26
N VAL A 88 -7.89 -5.28 4.37
CA VAL A 88 -7.21 -4.64 3.25
C VAL A 88 -5.71 -4.84 3.38
N ILE A 89 -5.07 -5.35 2.33
CA ILE A 89 -3.60 -5.49 2.25
C ILE A 89 -3.09 -4.59 1.12
N ILE A 90 -2.21 -3.65 1.47
CA ILE A 90 -1.59 -2.71 0.55
C ILE A 90 -0.10 -3.05 0.44
N ASP A 91 0.28 -3.66 -0.68
CA ASP A 91 1.67 -3.99 -0.96
C ASP A 91 2.40 -2.78 -1.56
N CYS A 92 3.38 -2.27 -0.82
CA CYS A 92 4.25 -1.17 -1.22
C CYS A 92 5.64 -1.65 -1.65
N THR A 93 5.80 -2.95 -1.93
CA THR A 93 7.04 -3.59 -2.35
C THR A 93 7.03 -3.97 -3.83
N PRO A 94 8.21 -4.23 -4.44
CA PRO A 94 8.34 -4.82 -5.78
C PRO A 94 8.03 -6.34 -5.81
N SER A 95 7.23 -6.85 -4.87
CA SER A 95 6.95 -8.27 -4.70
C SER A 95 5.44 -8.53 -4.59
N GLY A 96 4.60 -7.61 -5.06
CA GLY A 96 3.14 -7.75 -4.99
C GLY A 96 2.63 -8.97 -5.73
N ASN A 97 3.13 -9.23 -6.95
CA ASN A 97 2.77 -10.44 -7.69
C ASN A 97 3.31 -11.71 -7.01
N ASP A 98 4.56 -11.70 -6.55
CA ASP A 98 5.14 -12.85 -5.84
C ASP A 98 4.37 -13.16 -4.53
N ASN A 99 4.00 -12.13 -3.78
CA ASN A 99 3.21 -12.28 -2.57
C ASN A 99 1.78 -12.72 -2.89
N TRP A 100 1.23 -12.36 -4.06
CA TRP A 100 -0.05 -12.89 -4.51
C TRP A 100 0.00 -14.41 -4.70
N ASP A 101 0.99 -14.87 -5.46
CA ASP A 101 1.11 -16.29 -5.80
C ASP A 101 1.42 -17.16 -4.56
N ASN A 102 2.17 -16.62 -3.60
CA ASN A 102 2.64 -17.39 -2.44
C ASN A 102 1.80 -17.19 -1.17
N ILE A 103 1.06 -16.08 -1.04
CA ILE A 103 0.36 -15.70 0.20
C ILE A 103 -1.08 -15.26 -0.09
N TYR A 104 -1.29 -14.18 -0.85
CA TYR A 104 -2.59 -13.49 -0.87
C TYR A 104 -3.70 -14.30 -1.55
N SER A 105 -3.34 -15.12 -2.54
CA SER A 105 -4.29 -15.97 -3.26
C SER A 105 -4.91 -17.08 -2.41
N SER A 106 -4.30 -17.45 -1.28
CA SER A 106 -4.83 -18.46 -0.35
C SER A 106 -5.68 -17.87 0.77
N LEU A 107 -5.65 -16.55 0.97
CA LEU A 107 -6.45 -15.84 1.98
C LEU A 107 -7.92 -15.73 1.56
N ASP A 108 -8.77 -15.29 2.50
CA ASP A 108 -10.17 -14.95 2.18
C ASP A 108 -10.24 -13.92 1.04
N GLN A 109 -10.91 -14.31 -0.05
CA GLN A 109 -11.05 -13.49 -1.25
C GLN A 109 -12.08 -12.36 -1.12
N SER A 110 -12.78 -12.26 0.02
CA SER A 110 -13.59 -11.09 0.38
C SER A 110 -12.75 -9.85 0.73
N LYS A 111 -11.47 -10.06 1.06
CA LYS A 111 -10.48 -9.01 1.35
C LYS A 111 -10.17 -8.17 0.11
N ARG A 112 -9.54 -7.01 0.30
CA ARG A 112 -9.05 -6.17 -0.81
C ARG A 112 -7.54 -6.11 -0.83
N PHE A 113 -6.97 -6.23 -2.02
CA PHE A 113 -5.53 -6.26 -2.25
C PHE A 113 -5.13 -5.15 -3.20
N MET A 114 -4.04 -4.46 -2.88
CA MET A 114 -3.48 -3.40 -3.71
C MET A 114 -1.99 -3.61 -3.89
N ALA A 115 -1.50 -3.35 -5.08
CA ALA A 115 -0.07 -3.32 -5.38
C ALA A 115 0.33 -2.05 -6.12
N GLN A 116 1.60 -1.66 -6.03
CA GLN A 116 2.13 -0.48 -6.71
C GLN A 116 2.27 -0.69 -8.22
N GLY A 117 2.23 0.38 -9.00
CA GLY A 117 2.26 0.35 -10.47
C GLY A 117 3.47 -0.32 -11.13
N SER A 118 4.49 -0.74 -10.36
CA SER A 118 5.56 -1.63 -10.84
C SER A 118 5.10 -3.08 -11.04
N GLU A 119 4.04 -3.51 -10.34
CA GLU A 119 3.51 -4.87 -10.33
C GLU A 119 2.52 -5.09 -11.48
N HIS A 120 3.02 -5.05 -12.72
CA HIS A 120 2.18 -5.22 -13.90
C HIS A 120 1.40 -6.55 -13.83
N GLY A 121 0.11 -6.51 -14.18
CA GLY A 121 -0.76 -7.69 -14.17
C GLY A 121 -1.40 -8.03 -12.81
N PHE A 122 -1.07 -7.31 -11.73
CA PHE A 122 -1.63 -7.60 -10.40
C PHE A 122 -3.17 -7.54 -10.38
N GLY A 123 -3.74 -6.47 -10.93
CA GLY A 123 -5.18 -6.27 -11.05
C GLY A 123 -5.53 -5.09 -11.98
N PRO A 124 -6.82 -4.75 -12.10
CA PRO A 124 -7.26 -3.54 -12.79
C PRO A 124 -6.49 -2.31 -12.35
N PHE A 125 -6.03 -1.53 -13.32
CA PHE A 125 -5.26 -0.32 -13.07
C PHE A 125 -6.15 0.77 -12.46
N PHE A 126 -5.72 1.38 -11.35
CA PHE A 126 -6.50 2.36 -10.60
C PHE A 126 -5.78 3.68 -10.39
N ALA A 127 -6.45 4.78 -10.72
CA ALA A 127 -6.05 6.14 -10.37
C ALA A 127 -7.27 6.93 -9.86
N TRP A 128 -7.23 7.32 -8.59
CA TRP A 128 -8.26 8.14 -7.99
C TRP A 128 -8.49 9.44 -8.77
N GLY A 129 -9.75 9.77 -9.02
CA GLY A 129 -10.14 10.92 -9.82
C GLY A 129 -10.02 10.70 -11.33
N ILE A 130 -9.48 9.58 -11.80
CA ILE A 130 -9.40 9.23 -13.23
C ILE A 130 -10.49 8.23 -13.59
N ASN A 131 -10.42 7.03 -13.00
CA ASN A 131 -11.26 5.89 -13.34
C ASN A 131 -11.94 5.27 -12.11
N ASN A 132 -12.63 6.10 -11.31
CA ASN A 132 -13.29 5.68 -10.07
C ASN A 132 -14.35 4.60 -10.27
N GLU A 133 -14.93 4.51 -11.46
CA GLU A 133 -15.94 3.54 -11.83
C GLU A 133 -15.48 2.08 -11.68
N ILE A 134 -14.17 1.79 -11.79
CA ILE A 134 -13.65 0.43 -11.61
C ILE A 134 -13.84 -0.10 -10.18
N LEU A 135 -14.03 0.79 -9.20
CA LEU A 135 -14.31 0.39 -7.82
C LEU A 135 -15.69 -0.29 -7.68
N LYS A 136 -16.54 -0.20 -8.71
CA LYS A 136 -17.83 -0.88 -8.79
C LYS A 136 -17.73 -2.26 -9.44
N GLU A 137 -16.59 -2.59 -10.05
CA GLU A 137 -16.35 -3.90 -10.62
C GLU A 137 -16.16 -4.93 -9.50
N ASP A 138 -16.52 -6.18 -9.80
CA ASP A 138 -16.33 -7.33 -8.91
C ASP A 138 -14.85 -7.77 -8.93
N SER A 139 -13.96 -6.88 -8.53
CA SER A 139 -12.52 -7.13 -8.43
C SER A 139 -12.04 -6.88 -7.03
N ASN A 140 -11.39 -7.87 -6.42
CA ASN A 140 -10.80 -7.72 -5.10
C ASN A 140 -9.33 -7.25 -5.15
N LYS A 141 -8.78 -7.05 -6.35
CA LYS A 141 -7.39 -6.61 -6.58
C LYS A 141 -7.35 -5.29 -7.33
N TYR A 142 -6.38 -4.43 -7.01
CA TYR A 142 -6.15 -3.20 -7.76
C TYR A 142 -4.67 -2.90 -7.92
N LEU A 143 -4.27 -2.46 -9.11
CA LEU A 143 -2.93 -1.99 -9.42
C LEU A 143 -2.91 -0.47 -9.36
N ILE A 144 -2.32 0.09 -8.32
CA ILE A 144 -2.29 1.54 -8.08
C ILE A 144 -1.34 2.23 -9.05
N ALA A 145 -1.84 3.24 -9.76
CA ALA A 145 -1.06 3.97 -10.74
C ALA A 145 0.24 4.56 -10.18
N SER A 146 1.31 4.49 -10.97
CA SER A 146 2.56 5.20 -10.63
C SER A 146 2.34 6.71 -10.58
N CYS A 147 3.19 7.44 -9.87
CA CYS A 147 3.14 8.90 -9.79
C CYS A 147 3.15 9.56 -11.19
N ASN A 148 3.97 9.08 -12.12
CA ASN A 148 4.02 9.61 -13.49
C ASN A 148 2.73 9.31 -14.25
N THR A 149 2.24 8.07 -14.17
CA THR A 149 1.00 7.68 -14.87
C THR A 149 -0.18 8.48 -14.34
N HIS A 150 -0.31 8.61 -13.03
CA HIS A 150 -1.38 9.36 -12.40
C HIS A 150 -1.30 10.84 -12.82
N ASN A 151 -0.12 11.48 -12.75
CA ASN A 151 0.04 12.88 -13.13
C ASN A 151 -0.30 13.14 -14.61
N ILE A 152 0.17 12.29 -15.51
CA ILE A 152 -0.14 12.41 -16.95
C ILE A 152 -1.64 12.22 -17.18
N ALA A 153 -2.25 11.20 -16.55
CA ALA A 153 -3.68 10.95 -16.66
C ALA A 153 -4.51 12.13 -16.16
N SER A 154 -4.12 12.75 -15.04
CA SER A 154 -4.80 13.94 -14.52
C SER A 154 -4.73 15.11 -15.50
N ILE A 155 -3.57 15.37 -16.11
CA ILE A 155 -3.41 16.43 -17.12
C ILE A 155 -4.30 16.15 -18.33
N VAL A 156 -4.24 14.92 -18.87
CA VAL A 156 -5.07 14.52 -20.01
C VAL A 156 -6.56 14.66 -19.69
N LYS A 157 -6.97 14.20 -18.50
CA LYS A 157 -8.35 14.29 -18.06
C LYS A 157 -8.82 15.74 -18.00
N SER A 158 -8.09 16.60 -17.30
CA SER A 158 -8.51 17.99 -17.10
C SER A 158 -8.52 18.82 -18.38
N PHE A 159 -7.56 18.62 -19.30
CA PHE A 159 -7.46 19.47 -20.51
C PHE A 159 -8.21 18.92 -21.72
N ALA A 160 -8.49 17.61 -21.76
CA ALA A 160 -9.18 16.98 -22.87
C ALA A 160 -10.52 16.40 -22.45
N LEU A 161 -10.54 15.40 -21.56
CA LEU A 161 -11.74 14.61 -21.30
C LEU A 161 -12.85 15.41 -20.60
N ASP A 162 -12.50 16.16 -19.55
CA ASP A 162 -13.46 16.99 -18.79
C ASP A 162 -13.99 18.18 -19.62
N GLU A 163 -13.24 18.57 -20.65
CA GLU A 163 -13.58 19.65 -21.58
C GLU A 163 -14.21 19.13 -22.89
N GLU A 164 -14.52 17.82 -22.96
CA GLU A 164 -15.09 17.13 -24.12
C GLU A 164 -14.29 17.33 -25.41
N ARG A 165 -12.96 17.47 -25.31
CA ARG A 165 -12.06 17.64 -26.46
C ARG A 165 -11.47 16.32 -26.91
N GLU A 166 -11.31 16.16 -28.21
CA GLU A 166 -10.59 15.03 -28.79
C GLU A 166 -9.08 15.19 -28.56
N LEU A 167 -8.47 14.24 -27.85
CA LEU A 167 -7.01 14.15 -27.73
C LEU A 167 -6.43 13.42 -28.94
N VAL A 168 -5.85 14.17 -29.88
CA VAL A 168 -5.19 13.59 -31.07
C VAL A 168 -3.78 13.08 -30.75
N GLU A 169 -2.99 13.84 -29.98
CA GLU A 169 -1.62 13.47 -29.60
C GLU A 169 -1.24 14.11 -28.25
N GLY A 170 -0.52 13.36 -27.42
CA GLY A 170 0.08 13.85 -26.18
C GLY A 170 1.56 13.47 -26.07
N LYS A 171 2.45 14.45 -25.98
CA LYS A 171 3.90 14.25 -25.83
C LYS A 171 4.35 14.69 -24.45
N PHE A 172 4.79 13.74 -23.64
CA PHE A 172 5.20 13.97 -22.26
C PHE A 172 6.68 13.59 -22.08
N VAL A 173 7.46 14.49 -21.49
CA VAL A 173 8.83 14.21 -21.06
C VAL A 173 8.86 14.15 -19.54
N CYS A 174 9.07 12.96 -18.99
CA CYS A 174 9.16 12.75 -17.55
C CYS A 174 10.62 12.84 -17.08
N LEU A 175 11.01 13.97 -16.51
CA LEU A 175 12.31 14.13 -15.86
C LEU A 175 12.25 13.56 -14.43
N LYS A 176 12.92 12.44 -14.20
CA LYS A 176 13.02 11.80 -12.88
C LYS A 176 14.26 12.31 -12.15
N LYS A 177 14.16 12.54 -10.84
CA LYS A 177 15.36 12.70 -9.99
C LYS A 177 16.04 11.33 -9.91
N GLY A 178 17.32 11.27 -10.30
CA GLY A 178 18.19 10.11 -10.13
C GLY A 178 18.75 10.02 -8.73
#